data_AF-A0A8H5XRV1-F1
#
_entry.id   AF-A0A8H5XRV1-F1
#
_cell.length_a   1.000
_cell.length_b   1.000
_cell.length_c   1.000
_cell.angle_alpha   90.00
_cell.angle_beta   90.00
_cell.angle_gamma   90.00
#
_symmetry.space_group_name_H-M   'P 1'
#
loop_
_entity.id
_entity.type
_entity.pdbx_description
1 polymer ?
#
loop_
_entity_poly.entity_id
_entity_poly.type
_entity_poly.pdbx_seq_one_letter_code
_entity_poly.pdbx_strand_id
1 'polypeptide(L)'
;KSLPMTLDMATNIVVISDARTLAPEIKDEIGAYSDIVGSGSDVNAPIVAGIWDLFDRKTPTESYTAEWDEMKYVVKGTGVITDTVTNQSYDLKPGSLLWIPKGSRASFTKSEGFSTIYVEQRHGEGNFKTGSEAKASCDLRSKLATLIDNFVAENPSSLATHKGAQETLAGENTGSISRGYPFALCMEGGKGPYLYSVDKREYLDFVSDYSAAFYGHSNHTISEAIRSALSTGFSLGSAIHKECHLGERIKRRLPSMERVRFCNSGTEANTYALATAMEFTGRTKILAFDNGHHGVTLNFGSGDNKLNVSHSFILGTYNQIEANQKHISSDLAAIIVEPMLSEGGQIPATREFLSFLRKTADVTGAVLIFDEAMTSHLHINGLQGFHKIMPDMTTLGKHIAGGLPFGAFGGRSDIIAANEQIAQKLGHSGTFNNNVLTVSAALAAADLVTEDVVHRVNKLGDTIRNRISEICAEHHFSDIKITGFGSTIRLQFLRVDRDLLMGLLFYHMVQHGIWIGRRGFLFLNMCHTEDHVERFLTAFRKFIKELK
;
A
#
# COMPACT_ATOMS: atom_id res chain seq x y z
N LYS A 1 -27.87 30.42 32.50
CA LYS A 1 -28.66 30.17 33.73
C LYS A 1 -28.02 29.00 34.45
N SER A 2 -27.59 29.20 35.69
CA SER A 2 -26.93 28.18 36.53
C SER A 2 -27.79 26.92 36.67
N LEU A 3 -27.22 25.76 36.33
CA LEU A 3 -27.80 24.46 36.68
C LEU A 3 -27.63 24.24 38.20
N PRO A 4 -28.68 23.84 38.94
CA PRO A 4 -28.59 23.61 40.37
C PRO A 4 -27.72 22.38 40.66
N MET A 5 -26.68 22.57 41.46
CA MET A 5 -25.96 21.48 42.13
C MET A 5 -26.85 20.89 43.21
N THR A 6 -27.50 19.77 42.89
CA THR A 6 -27.71 18.57 43.74
C THR A 6 -28.53 17.59 42.90
N LEU A 7 -27.86 16.67 42.21
CA LEU A 7 -28.51 15.51 41.59
C LEU A 7 -28.23 14.30 42.50
N ASP A 8 -29.32 13.79 43.06
CA ASP A 8 -29.41 12.53 43.79
C ASP A 8 -28.85 11.38 42.92
N MET A 9 -28.15 10.41 43.51
CA MET A 9 -27.49 9.30 42.80
C MET A 9 -28.50 8.28 42.24
N ALA A 10 -29.34 8.70 41.32
CA ALA A 10 -30.08 7.85 40.40
C ALA A 10 -29.35 7.87 39.05
N THR A 11 -28.82 6.73 38.64
CA THR A 11 -28.28 6.49 37.29
C THR A 11 -29.29 6.93 36.24
N ASN A 12 -28.94 7.94 35.45
CA ASN A 12 -29.79 8.45 34.38
C ASN A 12 -28.95 8.65 33.11
N ILE A 13 -29.46 8.12 32.00
CA ILE A 13 -28.96 8.45 30.65
C ILE A 13 -29.31 9.91 30.33
N VAL A 14 -28.35 10.66 29.78
CA VAL A 14 -28.58 12.05 29.35
C VAL A 14 -28.47 12.13 27.82
N VAL A 15 -29.52 12.63 27.17
CA VAL A 15 -29.53 12.89 25.73
C VAL A 15 -29.78 14.36 25.46
N ILE A 16 -28.83 15.00 24.79
CA ILE A 16 -28.98 16.35 24.25
C ILE A 16 -29.29 16.22 22.77
N SER A 17 -30.54 16.51 22.40
CA SER A 17 -31.05 16.25 21.04
C SER A 17 -30.64 17.29 20.00
N ASP A 18 -30.09 18.45 20.38
CA ASP A 18 -29.52 19.44 19.44
C ASP A 18 -28.28 20.14 20.03
N ALA A 19 -27.17 19.40 20.11
CA ALA A 19 -25.93 19.86 20.72
C ALA A 19 -25.28 21.06 20.01
N ARG A 20 -25.75 21.43 18.80
CA ARG A 20 -25.29 22.60 18.02
C ARG A 20 -25.61 23.95 18.67
N THR A 21 -26.43 23.96 19.73
CA THR A 21 -26.87 25.18 20.45
C THR A 21 -26.04 25.51 21.70
N LEU A 22 -25.03 24.69 22.02
CA LEU A 22 -24.08 24.96 23.11
C LEU A 22 -23.13 26.10 22.70
N ALA A 23 -22.93 27.09 23.58
CA ALA A 23 -22.15 28.29 23.26
C ALA A 23 -20.65 27.96 23.03
N PRO A 24 -20.03 28.43 21.93
CA PRO A 24 -18.62 28.19 21.64
C PRO A 24 -17.76 29.30 22.27
N GLU A 25 -16.74 28.95 23.04
CA GLU A 25 -15.62 29.86 23.30
C GLU A 25 -14.31 29.24 22.79
N ILE A 26 -13.57 30.08 22.03
CA ILE A 26 -12.18 30.04 21.52
C ILE A 26 -12.01 29.73 20.01
N LYS A 27 -11.36 30.70 19.32
CA LYS A 27 -10.90 30.82 17.90
C LYS A 27 -9.43 30.36 17.76
N ASP A 28 -8.80 29.99 16.64
CA ASP A 28 -9.10 29.44 15.28
C ASP A 28 -7.73 29.13 14.58
N GLU A 29 -7.73 28.42 13.41
CA GLU A 29 -6.69 28.10 12.38
C GLU A 29 -6.07 26.66 12.36
N ILE A 30 -5.85 25.91 11.26
CA ILE A 30 -6.25 25.85 9.82
C ILE A 30 -6.52 24.36 9.48
N GLY A 31 -7.66 24.04 8.85
CA GLY A 31 -8.01 22.70 8.32
C GLY A 31 -9.41 22.19 8.72
N ALA A 32 -10.49 22.73 8.14
CA ALA A 32 -11.89 22.30 8.38
C ALA A 32 -12.21 21.01 7.60
N TYR A 33 -13.04 20.05 8.04
CA TYR A 33 -14.27 20.00 8.85
C TYR A 33 -14.29 18.64 9.62
N SER A 34 -14.88 18.37 10.78
CA SER A 34 -15.81 19.07 11.69
C SER A 34 -15.85 18.29 13.02
N ASP A 35 -15.41 18.88 14.13
CA ASP A 35 -15.73 18.43 15.49
C ASP A 35 -16.30 19.62 16.28
N ILE A 36 -17.52 19.46 16.80
CA ILE A 36 -18.21 20.35 17.75
C ILE A 36 -18.12 19.60 19.09
N VAL A 37 -17.48 20.07 20.18
CA VAL A 37 -16.80 21.34 20.51
C VAL A 37 -15.82 21.06 21.68
N GLY A 38 -14.70 21.79 21.73
CA GLY A 38 -14.15 22.31 23.00
C GLY A 38 -12.72 21.90 23.35
N SER A 39 -11.71 22.49 22.70
CA SER A 39 -10.31 22.42 23.13
C SER A 39 -9.86 23.74 23.76
N GLY A 40 -9.25 23.66 24.94
CA GLY A 40 -8.34 24.66 25.50
C GLY A 40 -7.06 23.94 25.95
N SER A 41 -5.94 24.65 25.84
CA SER A 41 -4.55 24.18 25.96
C SER A 41 -4.11 23.82 27.39
N ASP A 42 -4.63 22.72 27.91
CA ASP A 42 -4.03 22.03 29.05
C ASP A 42 -4.10 20.52 28.81
N VAL A 43 -3.15 19.81 29.40
CA VAL A 43 -2.86 18.39 29.22
C VAL A 43 -4.07 17.53 29.62
N ASN A 44 -5.10 17.37 28.76
CA ASN A 44 -6.21 16.40 28.88
C ASN A 44 -7.25 16.57 27.75
N ALA A 45 -6.87 16.38 26.48
CA ALA A 45 -7.85 16.16 25.41
C ALA A 45 -8.42 14.73 25.54
N PRO A 46 -9.75 14.50 25.40
CA PRO A 46 -10.27 13.15 25.49
C PRO A 46 -9.89 12.35 24.24
N ILE A 47 -9.52 11.09 24.45
CA ILE A 47 -9.07 10.22 23.35
C ILE A 47 -10.32 9.80 22.57
N VAL A 48 -10.40 10.19 21.31
CA VAL A 48 -11.38 9.64 20.37
C VAL A 48 -10.98 8.20 20.09
N ALA A 49 -11.77 7.26 20.59
CA ALA A 49 -11.45 5.83 20.49
C ALA A 49 -12.00 5.18 19.20
N GLY A 50 -12.88 5.85 18.46
CA GLY A 50 -13.27 5.47 17.09
C GLY A 50 -14.67 5.88 16.68
N ILE A 51 -14.99 5.65 15.40
CA ILE A 51 -16.36 5.70 14.87
C ILE A 51 -16.98 4.32 15.07
N TRP A 52 -18.11 4.28 15.77
CA TRP A 52 -18.89 3.08 16.05
C TRP A 52 -20.14 3.10 15.20
N ASP A 53 -20.23 2.15 14.26
CA ASP A 53 -21.44 1.86 13.52
C ASP A 53 -22.24 0.80 14.28
N LEU A 54 -23.47 1.13 14.65
CA LEU A 54 -24.43 0.17 15.20
C LEU A 54 -25.16 -0.48 14.02
N PHE A 55 -25.17 -1.81 13.96
CA PHE A 55 -26.03 -2.53 13.03
C PHE A 55 -27.48 -2.10 13.25
N ASP A 56 -28.22 -1.84 12.16
CA ASP A 56 -29.64 -1.50 12.23
C ASP A 56 -30.41 -2.55 13.03
N ARG A 57 -31.18 -2.08 14.02
CA ARG A 57 -31.95 -2.94 14.91
C ARG A 57 -33.42 -2.59 14.84
N LYS A 58 -34.23 -3.60 14.52
CA LYS A 58 -35.71 -3.52 14.50
C LYS A 58 -36.36 -4.01 15.79
N THR A 59 -35.58 -4.64 16.69
CA THR A 59 -36.05 -5.17 17.97
C THR A 59 -35.12 -4.72 19.11
N PRO A 60 -35.63 -4.57 20.35
CA PRO A 60 -34.82 -4.14 21.47
C PRO A 60 -33.65 -5.07 21.76
N THR A 61 -32.51 -4.48 22.14
CA THR A 61 -31.36 -5.22 22.63
C THR A 61 -31.62 -5.73 24.04
N GLU A 62 -30.88 -6.77 24.44
CA GLU A 62 -30.75 -7.09 25.86
C GLU A 62 -30.26 -5.85 26.64
N SER A 63 -30.77 -5.70 27.87
CA SER A 63 -30.35 -4.64 28.78
C SER A 63 -28.87 -4.85 29.13
N TYR A 64 -28.07 -3.80 28.97
CA TYR A 64 -26.67 -3.79 29.37
C TYR A 64 -26.44 -2.75 30.45
N THR A 65 -25.49 -3.03 31.34
CA THR A 65 -25.00 -2.05 32.31
C THR A 65 -23.78 -1.35 31.72
N ALA A 66 -23.75 -0.02 31.74
CA ALA A 66 -22.58 0.74 31.33
C ALA A 66 -21.45 0.52 32.33
N GLU A 67 -20.35 -0.07 31.89
CA GLU A 67 -19.19 -0.38 32.73
C GLU A 67 -18.26 0.82 32.94
N TRP A 68 -18.40 1.84 32.09
CA TRP A 68 -17.60 3.07 32.04
C TRP A 68 -18.50 4.28 31.82
N ASP A 69 -18.00 5.48 32.14
CA ASP A 69 -18.64 6.73 31.72
C ASP A 69 -18.40 6.91 30.21
N GLU A 70 -19.46 6.81 29.42
CA GLU A 70 -19.38 6.87 27.97
C GLU A 70 -20.04 8.14 27.43
N MET A 71 -19.32 8.89 26.59
CA MET A 71 -19.90 9.98 25.80
C MET A 71 -19.85 9.62 24.31
N LYS A 72 -21.02 9.67 23.65
CA LYS A 72 -21.21 9.32 22.25
C LYS A 72 -21.86 10.47 21.50
N TYR A 73 -21.26 10.86 20.38
CA TYR A 73 -21.85 11.85 19.47
C TYR A 73 -22.43 11.16 18.24
N VAL A 74 -23.70 11.37 17.94
CA VAL A 74 -24.38 10.74 16.80
C VAL A 74 -24.07 11.49 15.52
N VAL A 75 -23.34 10.85 14.61
CA VAL A 75 -22.90 11.45 13.35
C VAL A 75 -23.96 11.26 12.27
N LYS A 76 -24.59 10.08 12.18
CA LYS A 76 -25.67 9.77 11.22
C LYS A 76 -26.67 8.77 11.80
N GLY A 77 -27.86 8.72 11.20
CA GLY A 77 -28.93 7.76 11.54
C GLY A 77 -29.86 8.21 12.66
N THR A 78 -30.83 7.36 12.98
CA THR A 78 -31.77 7.57 14.08
C THR A 78 -31.86 6.33 14.97
N GLY A 79 -32.23 6.51 16.23
CA GLY A 79 -32.40 5.39 17.15
C GLY A 79 -33.17 5.79 18.40
N VAL A 80 -33.49 4.81 19.24
CA VAL A 80 -34.06 5.05 20.57
C VAL A 80 -33.29 4.23 21.59
N ILE A 81 -32.89 4.91 22.65
CA ILE A 81 -32.27 4.29 23.82
C ILE A 81 -33.21 4.43 25.01
N THR A 82 -33.35 3.35 25.77
CA THR A 82 -34.20 3.29 26.94
C THR A 82 -33.33 3.05 28.17
N ASP A 83 -33.48 3.90 29.18
CA ASP A 83 -32.99 3.62 30.52
C ASP A 83 -33.89 2.55 31.13
N THR A 84 -33.31 1.38 31.38
CA THR A 84 -34.06 0.19 31.84
C THR A 84 -34.34 0.21 33.35
N VAL A 85 -33.78 1.17 34.09
CA VAL A 85 -34.08 1.39 35.52
C VAL A 85 -35.29 2.31 35.66
N THR A 86 -35.32 3.41 34.92
CA THR A 86 -36.42 4.40 34.97
C THR A 86 -37.53 4.12 33.95
N ASN A 87 -37.28 3.21 33.01
CA ASN A 87 -38.12 2.91 31.84
C ASN A 87 -38.34 4.12 30.90
N GLN A 88 -37.51 5.16 31.03
CA GLN A 88 -37.57 6.36 30.19
C GLN A 88 -36.83 6.14 28.88
N SER A 89 -37.46 6.53 27.76
CA SER A 89 -36.88 6.39 26.41
C SER A 89 -36.52 7.74 25.80
N TYR A 90 -35.43 7.76 25.03
CA TYR A 90 -34.86 8.96 24.41
C TYR A 90 -34.64 8.72 22.92
N ASP A 91 -35.14 9.64 22.09
CA ASP A 91 -34.88 9.66 20.65
C ASP A 91 -33.48 10.20 20.34
N LEU A 92 -32.75 9.45 19.53
CA LEU A 92 -31.44 9.80 19.00
C LEU A 92 -31.59 10.13 17.52
N LYS A 93 -31.05 11.27 17.11
CA LYS A 93 -31.02 11.75 15.72
C LYS A 93 -29.61 12.24 15.37
N PRO A 94 -29.30 12.49 14.09
CA PRO A 94 -27.99 13.05 13.74
C PRO A 94 -27.76 14.36 14.50
N GLY A 95 -26.59 14.48 15.15
CA GLY A 95 -26.22 15.60 16.01
C GLY A 95 -26.62 15.47 17.49
N SER A 96 -27.24 14.36 17.89
CA SER A 96 -27.50 14.07 19.31
C SER A 96 -26.19 13.78 20.06
N LEU A 97 -26.05 14.33 21.28
CA LEU A 97 -25.02 13.92 22.23
C LEU A 97 -25.66 13.02 23.30
N LEU A 98 -25.13 11.81 23.43
CA LEU A 98 -25.57 10.78 24.37
C LEU A 98 -24.48 10.59 25.42
N TRP A 99 -24.82 10.82 26.68
CA TRP A 99 -23.95 10.50 27.82
C TRP A 99 -24.60 9.38 28.63
N ILE A 100 -23.84 8.30 28.83
CA ILE A 100 -24.26 7.13 29.60
C ILE A 100 -23.30 7.01 30.77
N PRO A 101 -23.71 7.45 31.97
CA PRO A 101 -22.89 7.31 33.17
C PRO A 101 -22.67 5.84 33.54
N LYS A 102 -21.51 5.54 34.12
CA LYS A 102 -21.17 4.23 34.67
C LYS A 102 -22.26 3.76 35.65
N GLY A 103 -22.66 2.49 35.52
CA GLY A 103 -23.72 1.88 36.30
C GLY A 103 -25.13 2.07 35.72
N SER A 104 -25.32 2.95 34.74
CA SER A 104 -26.60 3.08 34.04
C SER A 104 -26.94 1.80 33.29
N ARG A 105 -28.19 1.34 33.39
CA ARG A 105 -28.66 0.17 32.63
C ARG A 105 -29.48 0.62 31.45
N ALA A 106 -29.05 0.33 30.24
CA ALA A 106 -29.67 0.82 29.02
C ALA A 106 -29.99 -0.32 28.05
N SER A 107 -30.93 -0.08 27.14
CA SER A 107 -31.14 -0.91 25.96
C SER A 107 -31.44 -0.04 24.74
N PHE A 108 -30.91 -0.43 23.58
CA PHE A 108 -31.32 0.20 22.32
C PHE A 108 -32.59 -0.49 21.83
N THR A 109 -33.69 0.25 21.70
CA THR A 109 -34.98 -0.32 21.30
C THR A 109 -35.13 -0.36 19.78
N LYS A 110 -34.54 0.60 19.06
CA LYS A 110 -34.45 0.62 17.59
C LYS A 110 -33.27 1.46 17.11
N SER A 111 -32.71 1.14 15.93
CA SER A 111 -31.71 1.98 15.25
C SER A 111 -31.74 1.75 13.73
N GLU A 112 -31.51 2.81 12.96
CA GLU A 112 -31.45 2.80 11.49
C GLU A 112 -30.37 3.79 11.00
N GLY A 113 -29.39 3.30 10.24
CA GLY A 113 -28.25 4.05 9.70
C GLY A 113 -27.32 4.68 10.74
N PHE A 114 -27.26 4.10 11.94
CA PHE A 114 -26.70 4.74 13.14
C PHE A 114 -25.18 4.67 13.20
N SER A 115 -24.51 5.83 13.23
CA SER A 115 -23.05 5.96 13.40
C SER A 115 -22.74 6.99 14.47
N THR A 116 -21.75 6.71 15.31
CA THR A 116 -21.38 7.57 16.44
C THR A 116 -19.88 7.72 16.61
N ILE A 117 -19.42 8.82 17.19
CA ILE A 117 -18.05 8.97 17.68
C ILE A 117 -18.07 8.70 19.19
N TYR A 118 -17.23 7.77 19.64
CA TYR A 118 -17.05 7.45 21.05
C TYR A 118 -15.82 8.16 21.61
N VAL A 119 -16.01 8.80 22.76
CA VAL A 119 -15.00 9.58 23.46
C VAL A 119 -14.86 9.04 24.89
N GLU A 120 -13.67 8.56 25.24
CA GLU A 120 -13.35 8.09 26.59
C GLU A 120 -12.70 9.22 27.38
N GLN A 121 -13.34 9.67 28.47
CA GLN A 121 -12.79 10.71 29.33
C GLN A 121 -11.93 10.07 30.43
N ARG A 122 -10.65 10.46 30.51
CA ARG A 122 -9.76 10.05 31.62
C ARG A 122 -9.88 11.01 32.79
N HIS A 123 -10.31 10.53 33.96
CA HIS A 123 -9.63 10.75 35.25
C HIS A 123 -10.33 10.00 36.40
N GLY A 124 -9.54 9.31 37.23
CA GLY A 124 -9.96 8.83 38.54
C GLY A 124 -9.52 7.40 38.85
N GLU A 125 -8.56 7.27 39.76
CA GLU A 125 -7.97 6.03 40.25
C GLU A 125 -9.00 4.97 40.66
N GLY A 126 -8.82 3.74 40.19
CA GLY A 126 -9.63 2.61 40.61
C GLY A 126 -9.24 1.33 39.88
N ASN A 127 -8.45 0.48 40.54
CA ASN A 127 -8.23 -0.90 40.15
C ASN A 127 -9.58 -1.58 39.85
N PHE A 128 -9.75 -2.26 38.70
CA PHE A 128 -10.19 -3.66 38.59
C PHE A 128 -10.39 -4.11 37.12
N LYS A 129 -10.45 -5.43 36.97
CA LYS A 129 -10.01 -6.27 35.84
C LYS A 129 -10.93 -6.21 34.61
N THR A 130 -10.30 -6.09 33.43
CA THR A 130 -10.92 -6.26 32.11
C THR A 130 -10.75 -7.69 31.59
N GLY A 131 -11.77 -8.19 30.88
CA GLY A 131 -11.74 -9.47 30.17
C GLY A 131 -10.61 -9.54 29.12
N SER A 132 -10.19 -10.75 28.79
CA SER A 132 -8.91 -11.04 28.13
C SER A 132 -8.69 -10.35 26.77
N GLU A 133 -9.73 -10.08 26.00
CA GLU A 133 -9.60 -9.49 24.65
C GLU A 133 -9.47 -7.97 24.66
N ALA A 134 -10.18 -7.26 25.55
CA ALA A 134 -10.07 -5.81 25.71
C ALA A 134 -8.72 -5.39 26.35
N LYS A 135 -8.19 -6.23 27.26
CA LYS A 135 -6.90 -5.99 27.91
C LYS A 135 -5.71 -6.14 26.95
N ALA A 136 -5.76 -7.12 26.05
CA ALA A 136 -4.74 -7.34 25.03
C ALA A 136 -4.66 -6.18 24.02
N SER A 137 -5.81 -5.64 23.58
CA SER A 137 -5.86 -4.50 22.65
C SER A 137 -5.33 -3.19 23.29
N CYS A 138 -5.62 -2.96 24.57
CA CYS A 138 -5.10 -1.82 25.33
C CYS A 138 -3.56 -1.88 25.51
N ASP A 139 -3.02 -3.09 25.71
CA ASP A 139 -1.57 -3.33 25.78
C ASP A 139 -0.87 -3.08 24.43
N LEU A 140 -1.40 -3.61 23.33
CA LEU A 140 -0.82 -3.42 21.98
C LEU A 140 -0.81 -1.95 21.54
N ARG A 141 -1.84 -1.17 21.86
CA ARG A 141 -1.89 0.28 21.57
C ARG A 141 -0.83 1.03 22.36
N SER A 142 -0.66 0.71 23.64
CA SER A 142 0.35 1.32 24.51
C SER A 142 1.78 0.98 24.05
N LYS A 143 2.01 -0.28 23.65
CA LYS A 143 3.26 -0.71 23.03
C LYS A 143 3.55 0.05 21.73
N LEU A 144 2.55 0.22 20.87
CA LEU A 144 2.71 0.97 19.62
C LEU A 144 3.03 2.43 19.88
N ALA A 145 2.32 3.08 20.81
CA ALA A 145 2.59 4.46 21.20
C ALA A 145 4.04 4.62 21.69
N THR A 146 4.51 3.70 22.53
CA THR A 146 5.91 3.71 23.02
C THR A 146 6.92 3.58 21.87
N LEU A 147 6.68 2.69 20.91
CA LEU A 147 7.56 2.55 19.74
C LEU A 147 7.54 3.81 18.85
N ILE A 148 6.39 4.47 18.72
CA ILE A 148 6.25 5.73 18.00
C ILE A 148 6.99 6.85 18.73
N ASP A 149 6.87 6.96 20.05
CA ASP A 149 7.56 7.98 20.84
C ASP A 149 9.08 7.80 20.74
N ASN A 150 9.57 6.56 20.82
CA ASN A 150 10.98 6.25 20.58
C ASN A 150 11.40 6.64 19.16
N PHE A 151 10.59 6.31 18.14
CA PHE A 151 10.85 6.71 16.76
C PHE A 151 10.95 8.24 16.61
N VAL A 152 10.07 9.01 17.24
CA VAL A 152 10.12 10.47 17.20
C VAL A 152 11.39 11.00 17.87
N ALA A 153 11.68 10.52 19.09
CA ALA A 153 12.83 10.96 19.88
C ALA A 153 14.17 10.63 19.20
N GLU A 154 14.23 9.49 18.50
CA GLU A 154 15.43 9.00 17.84
C GLU A 154 15.68 9.63 16.45
N ASN A 155 14.72 10.37 15.89
CA ASN A 155 14.82 10.93 14.52
C ASN A 155 14.45 12.43 14.43
N PRO A 156 15.08 13.31 15.23
CA PRO A 156 14.74 14.74 15.28
C PRO A 156 15.02 15.50 13.98
N SER A 157 16.04 15.09 13.21
CA SER A 157 16.42 15.75 11.94
C SER A 157 15.47 15.36 10.81
N SER A 158 15.02 14.11 10.79
CA SER A 158 13.92 13.68 9.90
C SER A 158 12.62 14.44 10.21
N LEU A 159 12.29 14.62 11.49
CA LEU A 159 11.12 15.43 11.90
C LEU A 159 11.26 16.90 11.45
N ALA A 160 12.44 17.50 11.62
CA ALA A 160 12.70 18.87 11.16
C ALA A 160 12.55 18.99 9.63
N THR A 161 13.05 18.01 8.88
CA THR A 161 12.91 17.95 7.42
C THR A 161 11.45 17.85 7.01
N HIS A 162 10.67 17.00 7.67
CA HIS A 162 9.25 16.85 7.44
C HIS A 162 8.48 18.16 7.68
N LYS A 163 8.78 18.89 8.77
CA LYS A 163 8.18 20.20 9.04
C LYS A 163 8.51 21.22 7.94
N GLY A 164 9.75 21.27 7.48
CA GLY A 164 10.12 22.14 6.34
C GLY A 164 9.41 21.75 5.03
N ALA A 165 9.19 20.44 4.82
CA ALA A 165 8.45 19.95 3.65
C ALA A 165 6.96 20.31 3.71
N GLN A 166 6.34 20.42 4.89
CA GLN A 166 4.94 20.88 5.04
C GLN A 166 4.71 22.27 4.46
N GLU A 167 5.72 23.14 4.51
CA GLU A 167 5.64 24.52 4.03
C GLU A 167 5.67 24.62 2.49
N THR A 168 6.22 23.61 1.81
CA THR A 168 6.57 23.69 0.38
C THR A 168 5.97 22.59 -0.48
N LEU A 169 5.64 21.42 0.09
CA LEU A 169 5.15 20.25 -0.61
C LEU A 169 3.76 19.84 -0.10
N ALA A 170 2.81 19.69 -1.03
CA ALA A 170 1.46 19.23 -0.69
C ALA A 170 1.48 17.81 -0.10
N GLY A 171 1.17 17.69 1.19
CA GLY A 171 1.26 16.45 1.94
C GLY A 171 2.69 15.91 2.06
N GLU A 172 3.66 16.83 2.19
CA GLU A 172 4.99 16.62 2.81
C GLU A 172 5.96 15.76 2.02
N ASN A 173 5.50 15.18 0.91
CA ASN A 173 6.28 14.35 0.01
C ASN A 173 5.63 14.35 -1.39
N THR A 174 6.45 14.26 -2.43
CA THR A 174 6.01 14.18 -3.84
C THR A 174 5.52 12.80 -4.27
N GLY A 175 5.70 11.76 -3.45
CA GLY A 175 5.19 10.41 -3.66
C GLY A 175 4.42 9.92 -2.44
N SER A 176 3.12 9.65 -2.61
CA SER A 176 2.24 9.19 -1.52
C SER A 176 2.72 7.92 -0.82
N ILE A 177 3.48 7.08 -1.53
CA ILE A 177 4.01 5.82 -0.99
C ILE A 177 5.10 6.03 0.06
N SER A 178 5.80 7.16 0.00
CA SER A 178 6.89 7.52 0.92
C SER A 178 6.40 8.30 2.13
N ARG A 179 5.08 8.54 2.26
CA ARG A 179 4.50 9.16 3.45
C ARG A 179 4.64 8.22 4.64
N GLY A 180 5.13 8.76 5.75
CA GLY A 180 5.26 8.07 7.02
C GLY A 180 4.28 8.62 8.06
N TYR A 181 4.08 7.85 9.11
CA TYR A 181 3.48 8.34 10.35
C TYR A 181 4.52 8.12 11.46
N PRO A 182 4.59 8.98 12.49
CA PRO A 182 4.06 10.35 12.51
C PRO A 182 4.73 11.24 11.45
N PHE A 183 5.90 10.86 10.94
CA PHE A 183 6.58 11.45 9.78
C PHE A 183 7.39 10.39 9.03
N ALA A 184 7.85 10.69 7.82
CA ALA A 184 8.75 9.81 7.06
C ALA A 184 10.21 9.98 7.51
N LEU A 185 10.97 8.87 7.61
CA LEU A 185 12.42 8.96 7.75
C LEU A 185 13.01 9.64 6.50
N CYS A 186 13.84 10.65 6.72
CA CYS A 186 14.57 11.28 5.64
C CYS A 186 15.90 10.54 5.44
N MET A 187 16.09 9.98 4.24
CA MET A 187 17.32 9.28 3.88
C MET A 187 18.35 10.27 3.33
N GLU A 188 19.59 10.20 3.83
CA GLU A 188 20.74 10.96 3.34
C GLU A 188 21.48 10.22 2.23
N GLY A 189 21.49 8.88 2.26
CA GLY A 189 22.15 8.06 1.24
C GLY A 189 22.00 6.57 1.49
N GLY A 190 22.78 5.77 0.75
CA GLY A 190 22.82 4.32 0.92
C GLY A 190 24.06 3.70 0.29
N LYS A 191 24.42 2.49 0.75
CA LYS A 191 25.53 1.70 0.22
C LYS A 191 25.20 0.21 0.29
N GLY A 192 25.38 -0.50 -0.81
CA GLY A 192 25.01 -1.92 -0.89
C GLY A 192 23.54 -2.14 -0.51
N PRO A 193 23.21 -2.99 0.47
CA PRO A 193 21.85 -3.20 0.96
C PRO A 193 21.45 -2.27 2.13
N TYR A 194 22.24 -1.22 2.42
CA TYR A 194 21.99 -0.33 3.55
C TYR A 194 21.57 1.08 3.13
N LEU A 195 20.68 1.68 3.91
CA LEU A 195 20.28 3.08 3.85
C LEU A 195 20.79 3.82 5.10
N TYR A 196 21.06 5.11 4.95
CA TYR A 196 21.51 5.99 6.02
C TYR A 196 20.53 7.16 6.12
N SER A 197 19.94 7.38 7.30
CA SER A 197 19.08 8.55 7.53
C SER A 197 19.90 9.82 7.79
N VAL A 198 19.26 10.98 7.66
CA VAL A 198 19.82 12.28 8.08
C VAL A 198 20.17 12.31 9.57
N ASP A 199 19.53 11.45 10.37
CA ASP A 199 19.82 11.21 11.79
C ASP A 199 21.01 10.25 12.02
N LYS A 200 21.76 9.93 10.97
CA LYS A 200 22.98 9.08 10.98
C LYS A 200 22.73 7.64 11.44
N ARG A 201 21.49 7.16 11.31
CA ARG A 201 21.13 5.76 11.58
C ARG A 201 21.25 4.93 10.31
N GLU A 202 21.81 3.74 10.46
CA GLU A 202 21.88 2.74 9.40
C GLU A 202 20.66 1.81 9.45
N TYR A 203 20.09 1.53 8.29
CA TYR A 203 19.01 0.57 8.12
C TYR A 203 19.36 -0.45 7.04
N LEU A 204 19.21 -1.74 7.36
CA LEU A 204 19.23 -2.82 6.37
C LEU A 204 17.94 -2.77 5.55
N ASP A 205 18.04 -2.53 4.25
CA ASP A 205 16.92 -2.19 3.38
C ASP A 205 16.25 -3.40 2.72
N PHE A 206 15.06 -3.76 3.22
CA PHE A 206 14.16 -4.72 2.60
C PHE A 206 13.01 -4.06 1.82
N VAL A 207 13.12 -2.79 1.44
CA VAL A 207 12.18 -2.13 0.53
C VAL A 207 12.76 -2.00 -0.87
N SER A 208 14.06 -1.68 -0.96
CA SER A 208 14.82 -1.57 -2.21
C SER A 208 14.10 -0.74 -3.27
N ASP A 209 13.60 0.42 -2.85
CA ASP A 209 12.80 1.35 -3.64
C ASP A 209 11.69 0.66 -4.46
N TYR A 210 10.95 -0.22 -3.77
CA TYR A 210 9.85 -1.00 -4.35
C TYR A 210 10.26 -1.70 -5.65
N SER A 211 11.38 -2.45 -5.58
CA SER A 211 12.09 -3.17 -6.66
C SER A 211 13.04 -2.36 -7.54
N ALA A 212 12.97 -1.02 -7.56
CA ALA A 212 13.83 -0.23 -8.45
C ALA A 212 15.32 -0.33 -8.07
N ALA A 213 15.63 -0.42 -6.77
CA ALA A 213 17.00 -0.57 -6.25
C ALA A 213 17.45 -2.03 -6.18
N PHE A 214 17.12 -2.87 -7.17
CA PHE A 214 17.54 -4.28 -7.23
C PHE A 214 19.06 -4.47 -7.17
N TYR A 215 19.86 -3.47 -7.56
CA TYR A 215 21.32 -3.53 -7.56
C TYR A 215 21.97 -3.00 -6.27
N GLY A 216 21.14 -2.68 -5.26
CA GLY A 216 21.55 -1.92 -4.09
C GLY A 216 21.74 -0.43 -4.40
N HIS A 217 22.24 0.32 -3.42
CA HIS A 217 22.25 1.79 -3.46
C HIS A 217 23.53 2.42 -4.04
N SER A 218 24.53 1.61 -4.39
CA SER A 218 25.87 2.12 -4.75
C SER A 218 26.64 1.18 -5.68
N ASN A 219 25.96 0.57 -6.66
CA ASN A 219 26.60 -0.37 -7.57
C ASN A 219 27.65 0.34 -8.45
N HIS A 220 28.91 -0.07 -8.34
CA HIS A 220 30.03 0.58 -9.04
C HIS A 220 29.84 0.56 -10.57
N THR A 221 29.48 -0.58 -11.15
CA THR A 221 29.28 -0.74 -12.60
C THR A 221 28.23 0.22 -13.16
N ILE A 222 27.10 0.38 -12.45
CA ILE A 222 26.05 1.32 -12.85
C ILE A 222 26.51 2.77 -12.68
N SER A 223 27.10 3.11 -11.52
CA SER A 223 27.56 4.48 -11.26
C SER A 223 28.63 4.94 -12.26
N GLU A 224 29.53 4.04 -12.65
CA GLU A 224 30.57 4.29 -13.65
C GLU A 224 29.96 4.48 -15.05
N ALA A 225 28.95 3.69 -15.42
CA ALA A 225 28.25 3.87 -16.68
C ALA A 225 27.54 5.23 -16.77
N ILE A 226 26.95 5.70 -15.67
CA ILE A 226 26.36 7.04 -15.56
C ILE A 226 27.45 8.12 -15.68
N ARG A 227 28.55 7.98 -14.93
CA ARG A 227 29.67 8.94 -14.96
C ARG A 227 30.30 9.04 -16.35
N SER A 228 30.49 7.90 -17.02
CA SER A 228 31.00 7.83 -18.39
C SER A 228 30.04 8.49 -19.37
N ALA A 229 28.73 8.28 -19.22
CA ALA A 229 27.73 8.93 -20.08
C ALA A 229 27.76 10.47 -19.98
N LEU A 230 28.06 11.03 -18.81
CA LEU A 230 28.21 12.48 -18.64
C LEU A 230 29.38 13.06 -19.45
N SER A 231 30.45 12.28 -19.67
CA SER A 231 31.60 12.72 -20.47
C SER A 231 31.27 12.92 -21.95
N THR A 232 30.21 12.29 -22.44
CA THR A 232 29.74 12.42 -23.84
C THR A 232 28.65 13.50 -24.02
N GLY A 233 28.28 14.21 -22.95
CA GLY A 233 27.15 15.13 -22.93
C GLY A 233 25.81 14.44 -22.67
N PHE A 234 24.82 15.21 -22.18
CA PHE A 234 23.47 14.77 -21.89
C PHE A 234 22.44 15.68 -22.59
N SER A 235 21.19 15.24 -22.69
CA SER A 235 20.11 15.96 -23.39
C SER A 235 20.41 16.25 -24.87
N LEU A 236 20.77 15.21 -25.62
CA LEU A 236 21.26 15.33 -27.00
C LEU A 236 20.16 15.62 -28.05
N GLY A 237 18.88 15.46 -27.71
CA GLY A 237 17.76 15.80 -28.59
C GLY A 237 17.67 14.99 -29.90
N SER A 238 18.38 13.86 -29.99
CA SER A 238 18.43 13.01 -31.18
C SER A 238 18.62 11.53 -30.81
N ALA A 239 18.60 10.66 -31.82
CA ALA A 239 18.85 9.24 -31.66
C ALA A 239 20.26 8.99 -31.09
N ILE A 240 20.39 7.94 -30.28
CA ILE A 240 21.67 7.52 -29.69
C ILE A 240 21.90 6.03 -29.93
N HIS A 241 23.12 5.66 -30.31
CA HIS A 241 23.47 4.26 -30.59
C HIS A 241 23.15 3.29 -29.44
N LYS A 242 23.26 3.78 -28.20
CA LYS A 242 22.97 2.99 -26.98
C LYS A 242 21.50 2.57 -26.89
N GLU A 243 20.56 3.32 -27.48
CA GLU A 243 19.14 2.97 -27.42
C GLU A 243 18.84 1.72 -28.26
N CYS A 244 19.51 1.58 -29.41
CA CYS A 244 19.45 0.38 -30.26
C CYS A 244 19.98 -0.84 -29.51
N HIS A 245 21.15 -0.71 -28.87
CA HIS A 245 21.74 -1.78 -28.06
C HIS A 245 20.84 -2.20 -26.89
N LEU A 246 20.21 -1.25 -26.21
CA LEU A 246 19.28 -1.58 -25.12
C LEU A 246 18.06 -2.33 -25.65
N GLY A 247 17.53 -1.93 -26.81
CA GLY A 247 16.45 -2.63 -27.48
C GLY A 247 16.81 -4.09 -27.79
N GLU A 248 18.00 -4.33 -28.34
CA GLU A 248 18.49 -5.70 -28.59
C GLU A 248 18.67 -6.51 -27.30
N ARG A 249 19.17 -5.89 -26.23
CA ARG A 249 19.34 -6.55 -24.93
C ARG A 249 18.00 -6.97 -24.34
N ILE A 250 16.98 -6.11 -24.41
CA ILE A 250 15.63 -6.43 -23.96
C ILE A 250 15.04 -7.57 -24.80
N LYS A 251 15.13 -7.49 -26.13
CA LYS A 251 14.64 -8.54 -27.04
C LYS A 251 15.29 -9.90 -26.75
N ARG A 252 16.61 -9.93 -26.51
CA ARG A 252 17.33 -11.17 -26.17
C ARG A 252 16.85 -11.76 -24.83
N ARG A 253 16.58 -10.93 -23.83
CA ARG A 253 16.13 -11.35 -22.50
C ARG A 253 14.64 -11.73 -22.47
N LEU A 254 13.80 -11.04 -23.23
CA LEU A 254 12.35 -11.22 -23.27
C LEU A 254 11.89 -11.40 -24.72
N PRO A 255 11.85 -12.65 -25.23
CA PRO A 255 11.54 -12.92 -26.63
C PRO A 255 10.15 -12.46 -27.11
N SER A 256 9.18 -12.22 -26.21
CA SER A 256 7.89 -11.61 -26.59
C SER A 256 8.04 -10.17 -27.08
N MET A 257 9.10 -9.46 -26.68
CA MET A 257 9.35 -8.08 -27.05
C MET A 257 10.21 -8.02 -28.31
N GLU A 258 9.65 -8.42 -29.44
CA GLU A 258 10.34 -8.40 -30.73
C GLU A 258 10.75 -6.98 -31.16
N ARG A 259 9.93 -6.00 -30.78
CA ARG A 259 10.18 -4.54 -30.89
C ARG A 259 9.77 -3.85 -29.58
N VAL A 260 10.48 -2.79 -29.21
CA VAL A 260 10.32 -2.08 -27.95
C VAL A 260 10.42 -0.56 -28.13
N ARG A 261 9.68 0.19 -27.32
CA ARG A 261 9.81 1.64 -27.16
C ARG A 261 10.01 1.98 -25.68
N PHE A 262 10.80 3.01 -25.41
CA PHE A 262 11.13 3.46 -24.06
C PHE A 262 10.25 4.62 -23.62
N CYS A 263 9.93 4.65 -22.34
CA CYS A 263 9.16 5.66 -21.64
C CYS A 263 9.92 6.06 -20.36
N ASN A 264 9.36 7.00 -19.61
CA ASN A 264 9.97 7.55 -18.40
C ASN A 264 9.44 6.87 -17.12
N SER A 265 8.37 6.08 -17.24
CA SER A 265 7.78 5.33 -16.13
C SER A 265 7.00 4.09 -16.60
N GLY A 266 6.75 3.16 -15.69
CA GLY A 266 5.82 2.04 -15.93
C GLY A 266 4.38 2.51 -16.18
N THR A 267 3.97 3.66 -15.62
CA THR A 267 2.64 4.24 -15.88
C THR A 267 2.50 4.64 -17.36
N GLU A 268 3.52 5.32 -17.91
CA GLU A 268 3.55 5.65 -19.34
C GLU A 268 3.57 4.38 -20.19
N ALA A 269 4.41 3.40 -19.85
CA ALA A 269 4.50 2.15 -20.59
C ALA A 269 3.14 1.42 -20.68
N ASN A 270 2.42 1.30 -19.57
CA ASN A 270 1.08 0.67 -19.55
C ASN A 270 0.04 1.50 -20.30
N THR A 271 0.10 2.83 -20.20
CA THR A 271 -0.80 3.73 -20.93
C THR A 271 -0.61 3.56 -22.45
N TYR A 272 0.64 3.54 -22.93
CA TYR A 272 0.96 3.34 -24.34
C TYR A 272 0.65 1.92 -24.82
N ALA A 273 0.85 0.90 -23.97
CA ALA A 273 0.52 -0.48 -24.33
C ALA A 273 -0.99 -0.66 -24.55
N LEU A 274 -1.83 -0.09 -23.67
CA LEU A 274 -3.28 -0.12 -23.83
C LEU A 274 -3.72 0.65 -25.09
N ALA A 275 -3.18 1.85 -25.32
CA ALA A 275 -3.48 2.63 -26.52
C ALA A 275 -3.10 1.87 -27.80
N THR A 276 -1.92 1.23 -27.81
CA THR A 276 -1.45 0.41 -28.93
C THR A 276 -2.37 -0.78 -29.19
N ALA A 277 -2.80 -1.48 -28.15
CA ALA A 277 -3.72 -2.60 -28.27
C ALA A 277 -5.11 -2.20 -28.80
N MET A 278 -5.63 -1.05 -28.34
CA MET A 278 -6.91 -0.51 -28.82
C MET A 278 -6.84 -0.12 -30.30
N GLU A 279 -5.77 0.56 -30.74
CA GLU A 279 -5.61 0.91 -32.16
C GLU A 279 -5.40 -0.34 -33.02
N PHE A 280 -4.59 -1.30 -32.56
CA PHE A 280 -4.33 -2.56 -33.28
C PHE A 280 -5.62 -3.37 -33.50
N THR A 281 -6.49 -3.42 -32.50
CA THR A 281 -7.74 -4.21 -32.56
C THR A 281 -8.94 -3.44 -33.09
N GLY A 282 -8.89 -2.10 -33.08
CA GLY A 282 -10.03 -1.23 -33.38
C GLY A 282 -11.14 -1.28 -32.31
N ARG A 283 -10.82 -1.71 -31.09
CA ARG A 283 -11.76 -1.95 -29.98
C ARG A 283 -11.40 -1.12 -28.76
N THR A 284 -12.32 -1.01 -27.79
CA THR A 284 -12.14 -0.11 -26.62
C THR A 284 -12.26 -0.78 -25.26
N LYS A 285 -12.79 -2.02 -25.18
CA LYS A 285 -12.97 -2.70 -23.89
C LYS A 285 -11.67 -3.35 -23.44
N ILE A 286 -11.33 -3.17 -22.16
CA ILE A 286 -10.11 -3.69 -21.56
C ILE A 286 -10.49 -4.54 -20.34
N LEU A 287 -10.03 -5.79 -20.31
CA LEU A 287 -10.10 -6.63 -19.12
C LEU A 287 -8.87 -6.37 -18.24
N ALA A 288 -9.10 -5.87 -17.04
CA ALA A 288 -8.12 -5.75 -15.97
C ALA A 288 -8.60 -6.54 -14.73
N PHE A 289 -7.84 -6.57 -13.64
CA PHE A 289 -8.16 -7.39 -12.47
C PHE A 289 -8.21 -6.57 -11.20
N ASP A 290 -9.09 -6.98 -10.28
CA ASP A 290 -9.16 -6.43 -8.94
C ASP A 290 -7.80 -6.49 -8.22
N ASN A 291 -7.47 -5.42 -7.50
CA ASN A 291 -6.18 -5.22 -6.84
C ASN A 291 -4.96 -5.09 -7.76
N GLY A 292 -5.15 -5.02 -9.09
CA GLY A 292 -4.10 -4.73 -10.06
C GLY A 292 -3.60 -3.29 -9.98
N HIS A 293 -2.29 -3.09 -10.15
CA HIS A 293 -1.66 -1.77 -10.20
C HIS A 293 -0.71 -1.67 -11.39
N HIS A 294 -1.12 -0.88 -12.39
CA HIS A 294 -0.38 -0.67 -13.64
C HIS A 294 0.15 0.78 -13.76
N GLY A 295 0.25 1.48 -12.63
CA GLY A 295 0.64 2.88 -12.56
C GLY A 295 -0.41 3.75 -11.89
N VAL A 296 -0.07 5.02 -11.65
CA VAL A 296 -0.91 5.94 -10.87
C VAL A 296 -2.27 6.23 -11.54
N THR A 297 -2.32 6.17 -12.87
CA THR A 297 -3.53 6.36 -13.68
C THR A 297 -4.17 5.05 -14.14
N LEU A 298 -3.71 3.90 -13.62
CA LEU A 298 -4.21 2.57 -13.93
C LEU A 298 -4.14 1.69 -12.67
N ASN A 299 -4.80 2.13 -11.59
CA ASN A 299 -4.82 1.46 -10.30
C ASN A 299 -6.22 0.94 -9.98
N PHE A 300 -6.36 -0.38 -9.87
CA PHE A 300 -7.60 -1.10 -9.62
C PHE A 300 -7.62 -1.74 -8.22
N GLY A 301 -6.81 -1.19 -7.31
CA GLY A 301 -6.78 -1.51 -5.88
C GLY A 301 -7.96 -0.94 -5.09
N SER A 302 -7.65 -0.30 -3.96
CA SER A 302 -8.60 0.10 -2.94
C SER A 302 -9.57 1.19 -3.43
N GLY A 303 -10.74 0.77 -3.94
CA GLY A 303 -11.82 1.66 -4.33
C GLY A 303 -11.66 2.29 -5.71
N ASP A 304 -12.61 3.17 -6.06
CA ASP A 304 -12.65 3.87 -7.33
C ASP A 304 -11.59 4.99 -7.37
N ASN A 305 -10.41 4.70 -7.95
CA ASN A 305 -9.37 5.69 -8.13
C ASN A 305 -9.74 6.67 -9.25
N LYS A 306 -10.17 7.87 -8.87
CA LYS A 306 -10.57 8.95 -9.79
C LYS A 306 -9.44 9.46 -10.71
N LEU A 307 -8.19 9.10 -10.45
CA LEU A 307 -7.06 9.40 -11.34
C LEU A 307 -6.95 8.43 -12.52
N ASN A 308 -7.73 7.34 -12.53
CA ASN A 308 -7.66 6.38 -13.61
C ASN A 308 -8.08 7.00 -14.94
N VAL A 309 -7.36 6.67 -16.01
CA VAL A 309 -7.73 7.08 -17.37
C VAL A 309 -9.12 6.55 -17.72
N SER A 310 -9.89 7.33 -18.47
CA SER A 310 -11.30 7.01 -18.79
C SER A 310 -11.43 6.03 -19.97
N HIS A 311 -10.90 4.81 -19.82
CA HIS A 311 -11.16 3.70 -20.74
C HIS A 311 -12.30 2.81 -20.25
N SER A 312 -12.83 1.95 -21.14
CA SER A 312 -13.88 0.99 -20.80
C SER A 312 -13.27 -0.24 -20.13
N PHE A 313 -13.00 -0.14 -18.82
CA PHE A 313 -12.46 -1.25 -18.03
C PHE A 313 -13.56 -2.20 -17.56
N ILE A 314 -13.29 -3.49 -17.71
CA ILE A 314 -13.97 -4.58 -17.04
C ILE A 314 -13.00 -5.12 -16.00
N LEU A 315 -13.45 -5.22 -14.74
CA LEU A 315 -12.65 -5.80 -13.66
C LEU A 315 -13.04 -7.26 -13.45
N GLY A 316 -12.12 -8.16 -13.79
CA GLY A 316 -12.17 -9.57 -13.41
C GLY A 316 -11.63 -9.79 -11.99
N THR A 317 -11.82 -11.01 -11.49
CA THR A 317 -11.30 -11.44 -10.18
C THR A 317 -10.01 -12.23 -10.36
N TYR A 318 -8.91 -11.75 -9.80
CA TYR A 318 -7.58 -12.35 -9.99
C TYR A 318 -7.55 -13.83 -9.54
N ASN A 319 -6.92 -14.71 -10.33
CA ASN A 319 -6.87 -16.16 -10.12
C ASN A 319 -8.22 -16.93 -10.11
N GLN A 320 -9.36 -16.30 -10.42
CA GLN A 320 -10.68 -16.96 -10.41
C GLN A 320 -11.18 -17.26 -11.83
N ILE A 321 -10.75 -18.39 -12.42
CA ILE A 321 -11.06 -18.73 -13.82
C ILE A 321 -12.58 -18.77 -14.08
N GLU A 322 -13.35 -19.47 -13.26
CA GLU A 322 -14.80 -19.63 -13.43
C GLU A 322 -15.53 -18.28 -13.40
N ALA A 323 -15.19 -17.43 -12.42
CA ALA A 323 -15.78 -16.10 -12.27
C ALA A 323 -15.49 -15.19 -13.48
N ASN A 324 -14.36 -15.41 -14.16
CA ASN A 324 -13.92 -14.60 -15.30
C ASN A 324 -14.44 -15.07 -16.66
N GLN A 325 -15.08 -16.25 -16.76
CA GLN A 325 -15.60 -16.78 -18.04
C GLN A 325 -16.61 -15.82 -18.69
N LYS A 326 -17.41 -15.12 -17.88
CA LYS A 326 -18.39 -14.13 -18.33
C LYS A 326 -17.78 -12.93 -19.06
N HIS A 327 -16.47 -12.70 -18.92
CA HIS A 327 -15.77 -11.58 -19.53
C HIS A 327 -15.17 -11.93 -20.90
N ILE A 328 -15.25 -13.19 -21.35
CA ILE A 328 -14.81 -13.60 -22.68
C ILE A 328 -15.74 -12.96 -23.71
N SER A 329 -15.23 -11.99 -24.44
CA SER A 329 -16.00 -11.23 -25.43
C SER A 329 -15.16 -10.83 -26.63
N SER A 330 -15.78 -10.82 -27.81
CA SER A 330 -15.14 -10.45 -29.08
C SER A 330 -14.88 -8.95 -29.22
N ASP A 331 -15.41 -8.12 -28.32
CA ASP A 331 -15.19 -6.67 -28.26
C ASP A 331 -14.03 -6.26 -27.35
N LEU A 332 -13.33 -7.21 -26.73
CA LEU A 332 -12.11 -6.94 -25.97
C LEU A 332 -10.98 -6.49 -26.91
N ALA A 333 -10.40 -5.35 -26.57
CA ALA A 333 -9.17 -4.83 -27.16
C ALA A 333 -7.93 -5.44 -26.50
N ALA A 334 -7.94 -5.48 -25.17
CA ALA A 334 -6.78 -5.91 -24.39
C ALA A 334 -7.19 -6.66 -23.12
N ILE A 335 -6.29 -7.51 -22.66
CA ILE A 335 -6.29 -8.10 -21.33
C ILE A 335 -4.97 -7.67 -20.69
N ILE A 336 -5.02 -6.86 -19.63
CA ILE A 336 -3.82 -6.43 -18.90
C ILE A 336 -3.76 -7.12 -17.54
N VAL A 337 -2.61 -7.71 -17.21
CA VAL A 337 -2.43 -8.49 -15.98
C VAL A 337 -0.99 -8.43 -15.50
N GLU A 338 -0.79 -8.32 -14.19
CA GLU A 338 0.51 -8.58 -13.57
C GLU A 338 0.66 -10.11 -13.40
N PRO A 339 1.75 -10.77 -13.82
CA PRO A 339 1.97 -12.20 -13.55
C PRO A 339 2.09 -12.54 -12.05
N MET A 340 2.27 -11.52 -11.21
CA MET A 340 2.05 -11.56 -9.77
C MET A 340 1.54 -10.18 -9.35
N LEU A 341 0.39 -10.09 -8.69
CA LEU A 341 -0.09 -8.82 -8.16
C LEU A 341 0.96 -8.20 -7.24
N SER A 342 1.49 -7.05 -7.62
CA SER A 342 2.51 -6.34 -6.85
C SER A 342 1.84 -5.65 -5.67
N GLU A 343 1.23 -4.50 -5.91
CA GLU A 343 0.64 -3.68 -4.85
C GLU A 343 -0.51 -4.40 -4.13
N GLY A 344 -1.26 -5.22 -4.87
CA GLY A 344 -2.36 -6.05 -4.41
C GLY A 344 -1.98 -7.18 -3.44
N GLY A 345 -0.70 -7.29 -3.07
CA GLY A 345 -0.26 -8.15 -1.96
C GLY A 345 0.68 -9.27 -2.34
N GLN A 346 1.50 -9.10 -3.39
CA GLN A 346 2.49 -10.08 -3.83
C GLN A 346 1.83 -11.45 -4.05
N ILE A 347 0.68 -11.48 -4.74
CA ILE A 347 -0.11 -12.70 -4.96
C ILE A 347 0.27 -13.27 -6.33
N PRO A 348 1.00 -14.40 -6.41
CA PRO A 348 1.39 -14.98 -7.69
C PRO A 348 0.18 -15.44 -8.50
N ALA A 349 0.21 -15.22 -9.81
CA ALA A 349 -0.77 -15.85 -10.68
C ALA A 349 -0.56 -17.37 -10.72
N THR A 350 -1.64 -18.15 -10.77
CA THR A 350 -1.51 -19.57 -11.10
C THR A 350 -1.21 -19.73 -12.59
N ARG A 351 -0.50 -20.80 -12.95
CA ARG A 351 -0.20 -21.08 -14.36
C ARG A 351 -1.49 -21.32 -15.15
N GLU A 352 -2.49 -21.94 -14.51
CA GLU A 352 -3.81 -22.23 -15.06
C GLU A 352 -4.55 -20.93 -15.38
N PHE A 353 -4.49 -19.94 -14.49
CA PHE A 353 -5.09 -18.63 -14.71
C PHE A 353 -4.42 -17.88 -15.86
N LEU A 354 -3.09 -17.81 -15.90
CA LEU A 354 -2.38 -17.19 -17.03
C LEU A 354 -2.64 -17.92 -18.36
N SER A 355 -2.75 -19.25 -18.34
CA SER A 355 -3.09 -20.05 -19.52
C SER A 355 -4.50 -19.77 -20.01
N PHE A 356 -5.44 -19.60 -19.08
CA PHE A 356 -6.81 -19.17 -19.38
C PHE A 356 -6.81 -17.80 -20.06
N LEU A 357 -6.07 -16.81 -19.54
CA LEU A 357 -6.00 -15.48 -20.16
C LEU A 357 -5.38 -15.51 -21.56
N ARG A 358 -4.31 -16.30 -21.75
CA ARG A 358 -3.69 -16.52 -23.07
C ARG A 358 -4.69 -17.10 -24.06
N LYS A 359 -5.39 -18.17 -23.68
CA LYS A 359 -6.43 -18.78 -24.52
C LYS A 359 -7.57 -17.82 -24.81
N THR A 360 -8.00 -17.01 -23.83
CA THR A 360 -9.03 -16.00 -24.04
C THR A 360 -8.59 -14.97 -25.07
N ALA A 361 -7.36 -14.46 -24.98
CA ALA A 361 -6.80 -13.53 -25.95
C ALA A 361 -6.72 -14.16 -27.37
N ASP A 362 -6.33 -15.43 -27.48
CA ASP A 362 -6.27 -16.14 -28.77
C ASP A 362 -7.66 -16.31 -29.41
N VAL A 363 -8.68 -16.62 -28.60
CA VAL A 363 -10.05 -16.83 -29.09
C VAL A 363 -10.75 -15.53 -29.46
N THR A 364 -10.53 -14.46 -28.69
CA THR A 364 -11.22 -13.17 -28.92
C THR A 364 -10.46 -12.26 -29.88
N GLY A 365 -9.15 -12.50 -30.08
CA GLY A 365 -8.25 -11.59 -30.78
C GLY A 365 -7.86 -10.36 -29.95
N ALA A 366 -8.11 -10.36 -28.63
CA ALA A 366 -7.62 -9.32 -27.73
C ALA A 366 -6.10 -9.44 -27.55
N VAL A 367 -5.42 -8.32 -27.31
CA VAL A 367 -3.99 -8.30 -27.01
C VAL A 367 -3.78 -8.66 -25.53
N LEU A 368 -3.06 -9.74 -25.24
CA LEU A 368 -2.63 -10.05 -23.88
C LEU A 368 -1.39 -9.23 -23.53
N ILE A 369 -1.47 -8.44 -22.48
CA ILE A 369 -0.40 -7.59 -21.96
C ILE A 369 0.00 -8.10 -20.58
N PHE A 370 1.24 -8.55 -20.43
CA PHE A 370 1.82 -8.76 -19.11
C PHE A 370 2.51 -7.50 -18.63
N ASP A 371 2.07 -7.00 -17.48
CA ASP A 371 2.80 -5.97 -16.75
C ASP A 371 3.89 -6.63 -15.92
N GLU A 372 5.11 -6.57 -16.42
CA GLU A 372 6.29 -7.11 -15.76
C GLU A 372 7.20 -6.00 -15.19
N ALA A 373 6.66 -4.81 -14.92
CA ALA A 373 7.42 -3.72 -14.32
C ALA A 373 8.07 -4.14 -12.99
N MET A 374 7.35 -4.91 -12.17
CA MET A 374 7.90 -5.54 -10.98
C MET A 374 8.43 -6.95 -11.27
N THR A 375 7.69 -7.81 -11.98
CA THR A 375 7.95 -9.25 -11.99
C THR A 375 9.13 -9.69 -12.87
N SER A 376 9.63 -8.82 -13.75
CA SER A 376 10.70 -9.18 -14.70
C SER A 376 12.05 -9.56 -14.05
N HIS A 377 12.29 -9.21 -12.78
CA HIS A 377 13.50 -9.62 -12.04
C HIS A 377 13.42 -11.04 -11.44
N LEU A 378 12.22 -11.64 -11.37
CA LEU A 378 11.98 -12.90 -10.65
C LEU A 378 12.40 -14.14 -11.43
N HIS A 379 12.77 -13.98 -12.70
CA HIS A 379 13.31 -15.03 -13.54
C HIS A 379 14.12 -14.35 -14.66
N ILE A 380 15.14 -15.02 -15.21
CA ILE A 380 16.03 -14.40 -16.21
C ILE A 380 15.24 -13.85 -17.41
N ASN A 381 14.19 -14.58 -17.81
CA ASN A 381 13.27 -14.21 -18.89
C ASN A 381 11.90 -13.70 -18.37
N GLY A 382 11.85 -13.10 -17.17
CA GLY A 382 10.61 -12.66 -16.53
C GLY A 382 9.67 -13.82 -16.15
N LEU A 383 8.55 -13.50 -15.49
CA LEU A 383 7.57 -14.53 -15.11
C LEU A 383 6.87 -15.15 -16.32
N GLN A 384 6.82 -14.46 -17.46
CA GLN A 384 6.42 -15.08 -18.73
C GLN A 384 7.29 -16.31 -19.07
N GLY A 385 8.61 -16.21 -18.88
CA GLY A 385 9.54 -17.30 -19.11
C GLY A 385 9.41 -18.42 -18.07
N PHE A 386 9.20 -18.05 -16.80
CA PHE A 386 8.98 -19.02 -15.73
C PHE A 386 7.73 -19.89 -15.98
N HIS A 387 6.60 -19.25 -16.31
CA HIS A 387 5.35 -19.97 -16.59
C HIS A 387 5.31 -20.61 -17.98
N LYS A 388 6.23 -20.22 -18.88
CA LYS A 388 6.26 -20.57 -20.30
C LYS A 388 4.97 -20.17 -21.01
N ILE A 389 4.49 -18.95 -20.72
CA ILE A 389 3.28 -18.36 -21.31
C ILE A 389 3.68 -16.98 -21.83
N MET A 390 3.63 -16.83 -23.15
CA MET A 390 4.05 -15.60 -23.81
C MET A 390 2.85 -14.65 -24.00
N PRO A 391 2.93 -13.40 -23.53
CA PRO A 391 1.95 -12.38 -23.86
C PRO A 391 2.19 -11.84 -25.28
N ASP A 392 1.23 -11.11 -25.82
CA ASP A 392 1.40 -10.39 -27.09
C ASP A 392 2.24 -9.12 -26.92
N MET A 393 2.11 -8.48 -25.75
CA MET A 393 2.90 -7.33 -25.33
C MET A 393 3.37 -7.48 -23.87
N THR A 394 4.49 -6.87 -23.54
CA THR A 394 5.02 -6.76 -22.19
C THR A 394 5.31 -5.30 -21.87
N THR A 395 5.05 -4.88 -20.64
CA THR A 395 5.53 -3.61 -20.10
C THR A 395 6.57 -3.83 -19.02
N LEU A 396 7.52 -2.89 -18.94
CA LEU A 396 8.69 -2.93 -18.06
C LEU A 396 8.87 -1.59 -17.36
N GLY A 397 9.64 -1.60 -16.27
CA GLY A 397 9.99 -0.40 -15.50
C GLY A 397 11.00 -0.73 -14.40
N LYS A 398 11.01 0.09 -13.35
CA LYS A 398 11.74 -0.18 -12.10
C LYS A 398 13.22 -0.52 -12.36
N HIS A 399 13.64 -1.73 -12.00
CA HIS A 399 15.04 -2.15 -12.00
C HIS A 399 15.70 -2.18 -13.39
N ILE A 400 14.95 -2.12 -14.49
CA ILE A 400 15.55 -2.28 -15.83
C ILE A 400 16.60 -1.20 -16.11
N ALA A 401 16.44 0.02 -15.57
CA ALA A 401 17.38 1.12 -15.78
C ALA A 401 18.35 1.38 -14.61
N GLY A 402 18.62 0.38 -13.78
CA GLY A 402 19.66 0.53 -12.75
C GLY A 402 19.35 1.58 -11.68
N GLY A 403 18.07 1.87 -11.43
CA GLY A 403 17.62 2.87 -10.45
C GLY A 403 17.28 4.26 -11.03
N LEU A 404 17.45 4.48 -12.33
CA LEU A 404 17.00 5.71 -13.00
C LEU A 404 15.54 5.61 -13.51
N PRO A 405 14.85 6.73 -13.74
CA PRO A 405 13.51 6.74 -14.33
C PRO A 405 13.48 6.00 -15.67
N PHE A 406 12.55 5.05 -15.79
CA PHE A 406 12.40 4.21 -16.96
C PHE A 406 11.04 3.51 -17.00
N GLY A 407 10.52 3.38 -18.21
CA GLY A 407 9.52 2.40 -18.59
C GLY A 407 9.83 1.88 -19.99
N ALA A 408 9.24 0.75 -20.37
CA ALA A 408 9.23 0.33 -21.75
C ALA A 408 7.97 -0.48 -22.04
N PHE A 409 7.46 -0.38 -23.26
CA PHE A 409 6.46 -1.29 -23.78
C PHE A 409 6.93 -1.86 -25.10
N GLY A 410 6.56 -3.10 -25.36
CA GLY A 410 6.99 -3.83 -26.54
C GLY A 410 6.21 -5.12 -26.67
N GLY A 411 6.39 -5.79 -27.79
CA GLY A 411 5.60 -6.98 -28.11
C GLY A 411 5.89 -7.50 -29.49
N ARG A 412 4.95 -8.29 -30.01
CA ARG A 412 4.97 -8.78 -31.39
C ARG A 412 5.13 -7.64 -32.39
N SER A 413 5.93 -7.89 -33.43
CA SER A 413 6.29 -6.87 -34.41
C SER A 413 5.09 -6.31 -35.17
N ASP A 414 4.06 -7.12 -35.43
CA ASP A 414 2.84 -6.69 -36.14
C ASP A 414 2.00 -5.70 -35.32
N ILE A 415 1.86 -5.94 -34.00
CA ILE A 415 1.15 -5.03 -33.09
C ILE A 415 1.89 -3.70 -32.97
N ILE A 416 3.21 -3.74 -32.76
CA ILE A 416 4.02 -2.52 -32.65
C ILE A 416 4.09 -1.79 -34.00
N ALA A 417 4.19 -2.51 -35.11
CA ALA A 417 4.23 -1.92 -36.45
C ALA A 417 2.90 -1.29 -36.86
N ALA A 418 1.75 -1.82 -36.44
CA ALA A 418 0.46 -1.18 -36.67
C ALA A 418 0.43 0.23 -36.06
N ASN A 419 0.98 0.40 -34.85
CA ASN A 419 1.15 1.71 -34.24
C ASN A 419 2.13 2.62 -35.02
N GLU A 420 3.17 2.06 -35.65
CA GLU A 420 4.12 2.82 -36.47
C GLU A 420 3.58 3.21 -37.85
N GLN A 421 2.80 2.33 -38.50
CA GLN A 421 2.16 2.61 -39.78
C GLN A 421 1.01 3.62 -39.63
N ILE A 422 0.38 3.62 -38.45
CA ILE A 422 -0.67 4.56 -38.06
C ILE A 422 -0.08 5.69 -37.16
N ALA A 423 1.23 5.96 -37.25
CA ALA A 423 1.92 6.98 -36.44
C ALA A 423 1.36 8.42 -36.56
N GLN A 424 0.34 8.63 -37.41
CA GLN A 424 -0.46 9.85 -37.44
C GLN A 424 -1.55 9.93 -36.35
N LYS A 425 -1.95 8.81 -35.71
CA LYS A 425 -3.01 8.80 -34.67
C LYS A 425 -2.50 8.63 -33.24
N LEU A 426 -1.40 7.90 -33.03
CA LEU A 426 -0.81 7.67 -31.71
C LEU A 426 0.62 8.22 -31.66
N GLY A 427 0.74 9.48 -31.23
CA GLY A 427 2.03 10.11 -31.01
C GLY A 427 2.73 9.56 -29.75
N HIS A 428 3.75 8.73 -29.93
CA HIS A 428 4.68 8.37 -28.85
C HIS A 428 5.88 9.34 -28.84
N SER A 429 5.65 10.53 -28.32
CA SER A 429 6.68 11.52 -28.00
C SER A 429 7.22 11.30 -26.58
N GLY A 430 8.21 12.11 -26.18
CA GLY A 430 8.73 12.13 -24.83
C GLY A 430 10.20 12.55 -24.81
N THR A 431 10.49 13.68 -24.18
CA THR A 431 11.80 14.33 -24.21
C THR A 431 12.91 13.45 -23.66
N PHE A 432 12.61 12.62 -22.67
CA PHE A 432 13.60 11.83 -21.93
C PHE A 432 13.56 10.32 -22.21
N ASN A 433 12.73 9.89 -23.17
CA ASN A 433 12.53 8.47 -23.50
C ASN A 433 13.85 7.75 -23.82
N ASN A 434 14.79 8.42 -24.50
CA ASN A 434 16.10 7.87 -24.84
C ASN A 434 17.27 8.57 -24.13
N ASN A 435 17.03 9.16 -22.95
CA ASN A 435 18.07 9.92 -22.27
C ASN A 435 19.31 9.04 -21.99
N VAL A 436 20.50 9.58 -22.29
CA VAL A 436 21.75 8.82 -22.31
C VAL A 436 22.12 8.24 -20.94
N LEU A 437 21.68 8.88 -19.84
CA LEU A 437 21.97 8.42 -18.48
C LEU A 437 21.21 7.13 -18.19
N THR A 438 19.88 7.14 -18.35
CA THR A 438 18.99 5.98 -18.19
C THR A 438 19.44 4.84 -19.09
N VAL A 439 19.67 5.09 -20.38
CA VAL A 439 20.03 4.02 -21.32
C VAL A 439 21.41 3.42 -21.02
N SER A 440 22.40 4.24 -20.60
CA SER A 440 23.71 3.74 -20.20
C SER A 440 23.64 2.92 -18.90
N ALA A 441 22.89 3.39 -17.91
CA ALA A 441 22.65 2.66 -16.67
C ALA A 441 21.93 1.33 -16.93
N ALA A 442 20.92 1.32 -17.82
CA ALA A 442 20.18 0.12 -18.19
C ALA A 442 21.06 -0.94 -18.87
N LEU A 443 21.96 -0.52 -19.76
CA LEU A 443 22.92 -1.43 -20.40
C LEU A 443 23.86 -2.07 -19.36
N ALA A 444 24.42 -1.26 -18.46
CA ALA A 444 25.27 -1.75 -17.37
C ALA A 444 24.51 -2.67 -16.41
N ALA A 445 23.27 -2.32 -16.07
CA ALA A 445 22.38 -3.11 -15.23
C ALA A 445 22.05 -4.47 -15.86
N ALA A 446 21.84 -4.51 -17.18
CA ALA A 446 21.56 -5.75 -17.90
C ALA A 446 22.70 -6.78 -17.82
N ASP A 447 23.96 -6.35 -17.68
CA ASP A 447 25.11 -7.25 -17.50
C ASP A 447 25.18 -7.85 -16.09
N LEU A 448 24.49 -7.25 -15.11
CA LEU A 448 24.47 -7.71 -13.72
C LEU A 448 23.34 -8.72 -13.44
N VAL A 449 22.30 -8.76 -14.28
CA VAL A 449 21.17 -9.67 -14.12
C VAL A 449 21.48 -10.99 -14.81
N THR A 450 22.16 -11.89 -14.10
CA THR A 450 22.44 -13.27 -14.55
C THR A 450 21.47 -14.27 -13.91
N GLU A 451 21.39 -15.47 -14.49
CA GLU A 451 20.59 -16.56 -13.93
C GLU A 451 21.00 -16.86 -12.47
N ASP A 452 22.30 -16.98 -12.19
CA ASP A 452 22.82 -17.22 -10.84
C ASP A 452 22.41 -16.13 -9.83
N VAL A 453 22.48 -14.86 -10.24
CA VAL A 453 22.07 -13.73 -9.38
C VAL A 453 20.58 -13.82 -9.07
N VAL A 454 19.74 -13.99 -10.09
CA VAL A 454 18.29 -14.12 -9.91
C VAL A 454 17.94 -15.31 -9.02
N HIS A 455 18.55 -16.47 -9.29
CA HIS A 455 18.29 -17.69 -8.52
C HIS A 455 18.69 -17.55 -7.05
N ARG A 456 19.89 -17.00 -6.78
CA ARG A 456 20.37 -16.77 -5.42
C ARG A 456 19.45 -15.82 -4.65
N VAL A 457 19.10 -14.68 -5.24
CA VAL A 457 18.29 -13.65 -4.56
C VAL A 457 16.86 -14.14 -4.34
N ASN A 458 16.30 -14.89 -5.29
CA ASN A 458 15.02 -15.58 -5.10
C ASN A 458 15.05 -16.58 -3.96
N LYS A 459 16.10 -17.41 -3.88
CA LYS A 459 16.28 -18.39 -2.80
C LYS A 459 16.33 -17.75 -1.42
N LEU A 460 16.94 -16.57 -1.28
CA LEU A 460 16.94 -15.82 -0.02
C LEU A 460 15.51 -15.40 0.37
N GLY A 461 14.70 -14.94 -0.58
CA GLY A 461 13.30 -14.59 -0.32
C GLY A 461 12.42 -15.80 0.01
N ASP A 462 12.62 -16.95 -0.67
CA ASP A 462 12.00 -18.23 -0.31
C ASP A 462 12.38 -18.64 1.12
N THR A 463 13.64 -18.48 1.48
CA THR A 463 14.14 -18.77 2.83
C THR A 463 13.45 -17.91 3.87
N ILE A 464 13.32 -16.59 3.66
CA ILE A 464 12.58 -15.73 4.60
C ILE A 464 11.13 -16.21 4.75
N ARG A 465 10.40 -16.49 3.65
CA ARG A 465 9.00 -16.94 3.73
C ARG A 465 8.85 -18.23 4.54
N ASN A 466 9.73 -19.20 4.31
CA ASN A 466 9.69 -20.49 5.01
C ASN A 466 10.05 -20.33 6.50
N ARG A 467 11.12 -19.60 6.81
CA ARG A 467 11.60 -19.41 8.19
C ARG A 467 10.66 -18.55 9.03
N ILE A 468 9.97 -17.56 8.44
CA ILE A 468 8.88 -16.84 9.13
C ILE A 468 7.77 -17.82 9.52
N SER A 469 7.37 -18.71 8.60
CA SER A 469 6.33 -19.72 8.87
C SER A 469 6.74 -20.66 10.01
N GLU A 470 7.99 -21.10 10.04
CA GLU A 470 8.56 -21.90 11.14
C GLU A 470 8.54 -21.15 12.47
N ILE A 471 9.01 -19.90 12.50
CA ILE A 471 8.99 -19.04 13.71
C ILE A 471 7.55 -18.90 14.24
N CYS A 472 6.60 -18.64 13.35
CA CYS A 472 5.20 -18.53 13.71
C CYS A 472 4.65 -19.85 14.26
N ALA A 473 4.98 -20.99 13.66
CA ALA A 473 4.58 -22.32 14.14
C ALA A 473 5.17 -22.66 15.52
N GLU A 474 6.47 -22.44 15.72
CA GLU A 474 7.18 -22.63 17.01
C GLU A 474 6.54 -21.80 18.14
N HIS A 475 6.03 -20.63 17.79
CA HIS A 475 5.35 -19.73 18.72
C HIS A 475 3.82 -19.85 18.66
N HIS A 476 3.23 -20.86 18.01
CA HIS A 476 1.77 -21.02 17.92
C HIS A 476 1.01 -19.75 17.47
N PHE A 477 1.61 -18.98 16.57
CA PHE A 477 1.02 -17.76 15.99
C PHE A 477 0.50 -18.05 14.58
N SER A 478 -0.80 -18.31 14.44
CA SER A 478 -1.43 -18.65 13.16
C SER A 478 -2.00 -17.45 12.39
N ASP A 479 -2.00 -16.26 13.00
CA ASP A 479 -2.73 -15.09 12.49
C ASP A 479 -1.93 -14.24 11.49
N ILE A 480 -1.09 -14.88 10.68
CA ILE A 480 -0.31 -14.23 9.63
C ILE A 480 -0.37 -15.03 8.34
N LYS A 481 -0.58 -14.32 7.24
CA LYS A 481 -0.47 -14.81 5.88
C LYS A 481 0.80 -14.24 5.25
N ILE A 482 1.56 -15.12 4.62
CA ILE A 482 2.81 -14.78 3.93
C ILE A 482 2.60 -15.12 2.46
N THR A 483 2.71 -14.13 1.59
CA THR A 483 2.61 -14.29 0.13
C THR A 483 3.86 -13.77 -0.55
N GLY A 484 4.05 -14.14 -1.81
CA GLY A 484 5.14 -13.67 -2.65
C GLY A 484 5.74 -14.77 -3.51
N PHE A 485 6.73 -14.37 -4.29
CA PHE A 485 7.49 -15.25 -5.18
C PHE A 485 8.94 -14.77 -5.22
N GLY A 486 9.89 -15.70 -5.18
CA GLY A 486 11.31 -15.40 -5.23
C GLY A 486 11.71 -14.33 -4.21
N SER A 487 12.31 -13.23 -4.65
CA SER A 487 12.83 -12.15 -3.81
C SER A 487 11.80 -11.13 -3.31
N THR A 488 10.50 -11.37 -3.51
CA THR A 488 9.43 -10.46 -3.08
C THR A 488 8.52 -11.13 -2.06
N ILE A 489 8.14 -10.42 -1.00
CA ILE A 489 7.36 -10.98 0.11
C ILE A 489 6.33 -9.96 0.58
N ARG A 490 5.18 -10.47 1.01
CA ARG A 490 4.15 -9.72 1.71
C ARG A 490 3.77 -10.45 2.99
N LEU A 491 3.76 -9.71 4.09
CA LEU A 491 3.26 -10.13 5.39
C LEU A 491 1.90 -9.46 5.63
N GLN A 492 0.90 -10.23 6.03
CA GLN A 492 -0.45 -9.75 6.33
C GLN A 492 -0.98 -10.41 7.59
N PHE A 493 -1.37 -9.64 8.60
CA PHE A 493 -2.07 -10.18 9.76
C PHE A 493 -3.54 -10.45 9.43
N LEU A 494 -4.09 -11.54 9.96
CA LEU A 494 -5.46 -12.00 9.70
C LEU A 494 -6.47 -11.62 10.80
N ARG A 495 -6.02 -10.87 11.82
CA ARG A 495 -6.84 -10.42 12.95
C ARG A 495 -7.57 -9.10 12.69
N VAL A 496 -8.55 -8.80 13.55
CA VAL A 496 -9.27 -7.51 13.56
C VAL A 496 -8.34 -6.31 13.84
N ASP A 497 -7.28 -6.52 14.63
CA ASP A 497 -6.27 -5.51 14.99
C ASP A 497 -5.05 -5.55 14.05
N ARG A 498 -5.19 -6.08 12.83
CA ARG A 498 -4.11 -6.22 11.84
C ARG A 498 -3.31 -4.94 11.58
N ASP A 499 -3.96 -3.78 11.59
CA ASP A 499 -3.31 -2.49 11.28
C ASP A 499 -2.43 -2.05 12.46
N LEU A 500 -2.84 -2.38 13.70
CA LEU A 500 -2.06 -2.16 14.91
C LEU A 500 -0.84 -3.10 14.94
N LEU A 501 -1.03 -4.38 14.64
CA LEU A 501 0.05 -5.37 14.55
C LEU A 501 1.06 -5.02 13.46
N MET A 502 0.58 -4.52 12.31
CA MET A 502 1.47 -4.07 11.23
C MET A 502 2.26 -2.82 11.62
N GLY A 503 1.64 -1.88 12.35
CA GLY A 503 2.34 -0.75 12.95
C GLY A 503 3.42 -1.19 13.92
N LEU A 504 3.09 -2.10 14.84
CA LEU A 504 4.04 -2.66 15.80
C LEU A 504 5.22 -3.33 15.09
N LEU A 505 4.95 -4.19 14.11
CA LEU A 505 5.99 -4.86 13.32
C LEU A 505 6.90 -3.84 12.62
N PHE A 506 6.31 -2.82 11.98
CA PHE A 506 7.07 -1.78 11.28
C PHE A 506 8.03 -1.06 12.21
N TYR A 507 7.55 -0.45 13.31
CA TYR A 507 8.44 0.30 14.19
C TYR A 507 9.40 -0.59 14.97
N HIS A 508 9.01 -1.83 15.29
CA HIS A 508 9.92 -2.82 15.86
C HIS A 508 11.11 -3.08 14.93
N MET A 509 10.85 -3.30 13.65
CA MET A 509 11.93 -3.51 12.67
C MET A 509 12.80 -2.27 12.51
N VAL A 510 12.19 -1.08 12.43
CA VAL A 510 12.91 0.20 12.34
C VAL A 510 13.81 0.41 13.56
N GLN A 511 13.33 0.12 14.77
CA GLN A 511 14.12 0.21 16.00
C GLN A 511 15.34 -0.73 15.97
N HIS A 512 15.23 -1.89 15.33
CA HIS A 512 16.33 -2.85 15.13
C HIS A 512 17.20 -2.54 13.89
N GLY A 513 17.02 -1.37 13.28
CA GLY A 513 17.79 -0.94 12.11
C GLY A 513 17.48 -1.78 10.85
N ILE A 514 16.23 -2.20 10.68
CA ILE A 514 15.74 -2.94 9.51
C ILE A 514 14.61 -2.12 8.89
N TRP A 515 14.78 -1.74 7.62
CA TRP A 515 13.78 -0.99 6.88
C TRP A 515 12.88 -1.94 6.09
N ILE A 516 11.58 -1.91 6.40
CA ILE A 516 10.56 -2.71 5.71
C ILE A 516 9.45 -1.80 5.19
N GLY A 517 8.69 -2.27 4.20
CA GLY A 517 7.53 -1.52 3.73
C GLY A 517 6.42 -1.58 4.78
N ARG A 518 5.88 -0.43 5.18
CA ARG A 518 4.83 -0.31 6.22
C ARG A 518 3.60 -1.19 5.97
N ARG A 519 3.33 -1.56 4.72
CA ARG A 519 2.28 -2.50 4.30
C ARG A 519 2.71 -3.98 4.36
N GLY A 520 3.73 -4.31 5.17
CA GLY A 520 4.33 -5.64 5.25
C GLY A 520 5.05 -6.08 3.97
N PHE A 521 5.53 -5.14 3.16
CA PHE A 521 6.23 -5.45 1.91
C PHE A 521 7.74 -5.64 2.18
N LEU A 522 8.31 -6.73 1.65
CA LEU A 522 9.75 -6.96 1.63
C LEU A 522 10.22 -7.26 0.21
N PHE A 523 11.41 -6.79 -0.10
CA PHE A 523 12.11 -7.00 -1.36
C PHE A 523 13.60 -7.17 -1.09
N LEU A 524 14.19 -8.24 -1.63
CA LEU A 524 15.62 -8.49 -1.55
C LEU A 524 16.29 -8.01 -2.84
N ASN A 525 17.19 -7.05 -2.71
CA ASN A 525 18.13 -6.68 -3.77
C ASN A 525 19.32 -7.64 -3.84
N MET A 526 20.10 -7.56 -4.92
CA MET A 526 21.23 -8.46 -5.17
C MET A 526 22.36 -8.37 -4.14
N CYS A 527 22.42 -7.32 -3.32
CA CYS A 527 23.44 -7.18 -2.28
C CYS A 527 23.10 -7.97 -1.00
N HIS A 528 21.87 -8.48 -0.87
CA HIS A 528 21.49 -9.30 0.28
C HIS A 528 22.27 -10.63 0.30
N THR A 529 22.48 -11.14 1.52
CA THR A 529 23.22 -12.37 1.84
C THR A 529 22.43 -13.17 2.88
N GLU A 530 22.86 -14.38 3.19
CA GLU A 530 22.29 -15.19 4.26
C GLU A 530 22.37 -14.48 5.63
N ASP A 531 23.47 -13.78 5.92
CA ASP A 531 23.61 -13.02 7.17
C ASP A 531 22.57 -11.91 7.30
N HIS A 532 22.24 -11.22 6.21
CA HIS A 532 21.17 -10.22 6.17
C HIS A 532 19.80 -10.85 6.44
N VAL A 533 19.54 -12.04 5.87
CA VAL A 533 18.33 -12.82 6.12
C VAL A 533 18.24 -13.22 7.60
N GLU A 534 19.32 -13.72 8.20
CA GLU A 534 19.34 -14.10 9.62
C GLU A 534 19.17 -12.90 10.56
N ARG A 535 19.71 -11.73 10.21
CA ARG A 535 19.46 -10.48 10.96
C ARG A 535 17.97 -10.11 10.95
N PHE A 536 17.31 -10.20 9.80
CA PHE A 536 15.87 -10.00 9.69
C PHE A 536 15.09 -11.01 10.55
N LEU A 537 15.39 -12.30 10.39
CA LEU A 537 14.68 -13.37 11.10
C LEU A 537 14.87 -13.30 12.62
N THR A 538 16.04 -12.86 13.09
CA THR A 538 16.31 -12.64 14.52
C THR A 538 15.40 -11.54 15.08
N ALA A 539 15.28 -10.41 14.39
CA ALA A 539 14.38 -9.33 14.79
C ALA A 539 12.91 -9.75 14.73
N PHE A 540 12.51 -10.50 13.70
CA PHE A 540 11.15 -11.03 13.55
C PHE A 540 10.79 -12.02 14.67
N ARG A 541 11.71 -12.93 15.01
CA ARG A 541 11.53 -13.89 16.12
C ARG A 541 11.33 -13.18 17.44
N LYS A 542 12.09 -12.11 17.69
CA LYS A 542 11.93 -11.27 18.89
C LYS A 542 10.53 -10.62 18.92
N PHE A 543 10.08 -10.07 17.79
CA PHE A 543 8.73 -9.50 17.68
C PHE A 543 7.63 -10.52 18.01
N ILE A 544 7.67 -11.71 17.41
CA ILE A 544 6.69 -12.77 17.69
C ILE A 544 6.73 -13.22 19.16
N LYS A 545 7.91 -13.25 19.79
CA LYS A 545 8.05 -13.57 21.21
C LYS A 545 7.42 -12.52 22.13
N GLU A 546 7.48 -11.23 21.77
CA GLU A 546 6.96 -10.10 22.55
C GLU A 546 5.45 -9.85 22.36
N LEU A 547 4.84 -10.46 21.33
CA LEU A 547 3.39 -10.46 21.11
C LEU A 547 2.64 -11.47 21.97
N LYS A 548 3.32 -12.45 22.56
CA LYS A 548 2.77 -13.34 23.59
C LYS A 548 2.79 -12.66 24.95
#